data_AF-A0A3M1QV95-F1
#
_entry.id   AF-A0A3M1QV95-F1
#
_cell.length_a   1.000
_cell.length_b   1.000
_cell.length_c   1.000
_cell.angle_alpha   90.00
_cell.angle_beta   90.00
_cell.angle_gamma   90.00
#
_symmetry.space_group_name_H-M   'P 1'
#
loop_
_entity.id
_entity.type
_entity.pdbx_description
1 polymer ?
#
loop_
_entity_poly.entity_id
_entity_poly.type
_entity_poly.pdbx_seq_one_letter_code
_entity_poly.pdbx_strand_id
1 'polypeptide(L)'
;MDEKHVVTAFLLEQGKILLLRRSERVGTYQGAWAGISGYVERAPLAQAKIEISEEVGLSGRDIALRKRGKPLPVWDATLERRWIIHPFLFEKLSSQPIRLDWESREYRWICPWIIDTFPTVPGLTETLATVFPLLPPSVRSAQTLLQKDTSSGAMEMAANALSLFAQIAREHYGEADYYEKLRFWARALALVRPSMAPIGNALGMAIQALQALSKEVPETALSRARVIRTITATRKALDRARSDAARQLAAVLRPFTSLITLSRSSTVLAALQTLPPPRRVIVAESRPRCEGRDTAQALADHGFSVTLIADAALSLWMDKVQVAVVGTDAVLRDGTTINKIGSHLLALAARDRGIPFYVAGEGHKFHPAADMESFPLEEASPRELWRVNIPRLEVKNHYFEPIPPPLITALITEKGKVTPSEVSRLMASHPPPITVLEHPFSS
;
A
#
# COMPACT_ATOMS: atom_id res chain seq x y z
N MET A 1 45.39 -15.01 3.39
CA MET A 1 44.02 -14.68 2.93
C MET A 1 43.79 -13.25 3.36
N ASP A 2 43.58 -12.32 2.43
CA ASP A 2 43.43 -10.89 2.75
C ASP A 2 42.12 -10.70 3.51
N GLU A 3 42.22 -10.35 4.79
CA GLU A 3 41.08 -10.14 5.68
C GLU A 3 40.99 -8.65 6.02
N LYS A 4 39.81 -8.06 5.82
CA LYS A 4 39.56 -6.65 6.09
C LYS A 4 38.32 -6.48 6.94
N HIS A 5 38.42 -5.63 7.95
CA HIS A 5 37.31 -5.29 8.82
C HIS A 5 36.64 -4.02 8.33
N VAL A 6 35.32 -4.06 8.21
CA VAL A 6 34.50 -2.92 7.79
C VAL A 6 33.31 -2.75 8.73
N VAL A 7 32.87 -1.53 8.95
CA VAL A 7 31.57 -1.26 9.57
C VAL A 7 30.52 -1.15 8.48
N THR A 8 29.29 -1.55 8.79
CA THR A 8 28.12 -1.23 7.96
C THR A 8 26.99 -0.78 8.86
N ALA A 9 26.60 0.48 8.73
CA ALA A 9 25.50 1.09 9.46
C ALA A 9 24.28 1.26 8.54
N PHE A 10 23.12 0.88 9.07
CA PHE A 10 21.83 1.19 8.48
C PHE A 10 21.17 2.30 9.29
N LEU A 11 20.76 3.38 8.63
CA LEU A 11 19.90 4.40 9.22
C LEU A 11 18.44 4.04 8.96
N LEU A 12 17.63 4.07 10.01
CA LEU A 12 16.20 3.83 9.96
C LEU A 12 15.45 5.15 10.18
N GLU A 13 14.50 5.45 9.30
CA GLU A 13 13.57 6.56 9.41
C GLU A 13 12.20 6.10 8.91
N GLN A 14 11.16 6.25 9.73
CA GLN A 14 9.79 5.87 9.38
C GLN A 14 9.72 4.46 8.77
N GLY A 15 10.32 3.46 9.44
CA GLY A 15 10.31 2.06 9.01
C GLY A 15 11.10 1.73 7.72
N LYS A 16 11.75 2.72 7.10
CA LYS A 16 12.61 2.55 5.93
C LYS A 16 14.08 2.64 6.32
N ILE A 17 14.94 1.91 5.63
CA ILE A 17 16.39 2.04 5.74
C ILE A 17 16.96 2.88 4.61
N LEU A 18 18.02 3.63 4.91
CA LEU A 18 18.81 4.35 3.94
C LEU A 18 19.79 3.41 3.25
N LEU A 19 19.73 3.34 1.93
CA LEU A 19 20.79 2.78 1.10
C LEU A 19 21.45 3.88 0.27
N LEU A 20 22.75 3.73 0.07
CA LEU A 20 23.60 4.64 -0.68
C LEU A 20 24.13 3.94 -1.92
N ARG A 21 24.07 4.61 -3.08
CA ARG A 21 24.64 4.07 -4.32
C ARG A 21 26.04 4.60 -4.51
N ARG A 22 27.01 3.67 -4.48
CA ARG A 22 28.44 3.95 -4.57
C ARG A 22 28.78 4.66 -5.88
N SER A 23 29.61 5.69 -5.80
CA SER A 23 30.04 6.51 -6.93
C SER A 23 31.10 5.78 -7.78
N GLU A 24 31.45 6.32 -8.94
CA GLU A 24 32.57 5.80 -9.75
C GLU A 24 33.93 6.21 -9.17
N ARG A 25 33.94 7.04 -8.13
CA ARG A 25 35.18 7.56 -7.52
C ARG A 25 35.72 6.64 -6.43
N VAL A 26 34.90 5.72 -5.91
CA VAL A 26 35.34 4.74 -4.93
C VAL A 26 36.11 3.60 -5.61
N GLY A 27 37.02 2.97 -4.86
CA GLY A 27 37.92 1.94 -5.40
C GLY A 27 37.26 0.59 -5.70
N THR A 28 36.08 0.30 -5.14
CA THR A 28 35.39 -1.00 -5.29
C THR A 28 33.86 -0.85 -5.31
N TYR A 29 33.19 -1.80 -5.98
CA TYR A 29 31.72 -1.91 -6.07
C TYR A 29 31.00 -0.67 -6.60
N GLN A 30 31.59 -0.02 -7.61
CA GLN A 30 31.03 1.16 -8.25
C GLN A 30 29.60 0.87 -8.75
N GLY A 31 28.67 1.80 -8.47
CA GLY A 31 27.28 1.67 -8.87
C GLY A 31 26.42 0.70 -8.05
N ALA A 32 27.00 -0.10 -7.15
CA ALA A 32 26.26 -0.98 -6.24
C ALA A 32 25.67 -0.21 -5.04
N TRP A 33 24.58 -0.74 -4.48
CA TRP A 33 23.94 -0.20 -3.28
C TRP A 33 24.59 -0.77 -2.01
N ALA A 34 24.81 0.08 -1.02
CA ALA A 34 25.43 -0.26 0.26
C ALA A 34 24.68 0.41 1.44
N GLY A 35 24.91 -0.09 2.65
CA GLY A 35 24.74 0.72 3.85
C GLY A 35 25.93 1.67 4.01
N ILE A 36 25.86 2.56 5.00
CA ILE A 36 26.94 3.50 5.34
C ILE A 36 28.13 2.68 5.85
N SER A 37 29.24 2.67 5.13
CA SER A 37 30.28 1.65 5.34
C SER A 37 31.69 2.19 5.13
N GLY A 38 32.58 1.88 6.07
CA GLY A 38 33.99 2.21 5.96
C GLY A 38 34.89 1.23 6.70
N TYR A 39 36.19 1.38 6.52
CA TYR A 39 37.18 0.51 7.13
C TYR A 39 37.27 0.72 8.64
N VAL A 40 37.42 -0.35 9.40
CA VAL A 40 37.56 -0.28 10.86
C VAL A 40 38.98 0.19 11.21
N GLU A 41 39.14 1.49 11.44
CA GLU A 41 40.40 2.07 11.96
C GLU A 41 40.37 2.31 13.47
N ARG A 42 39.17 2.31 14.05
CA ARG A 42 38.90 2.56 15.48
C ARG A 42 37.94 1.51 16.02
N ALA A 43 37.48 1.69 17.26
CA ALA A 43 36.39 0.88 17.79
C ALA A 43 35.18 0.90 16.82
N PRO A 44 34.62 -0.27 16.41
CA PRO A 44 33.63 -0.33 15.33
C PRO A 44 32.43 0.61 15.48
N LEU A 45 31.90 0.78 16.69
CA LEU A 45 30.77 1.70 16.91
C LEU A 45 31.18 3.18 16.70
N ALA A 46 32.40 3.55 17.09
CA ALA A 46 32.90 4.90 16.87
C ALA A 46 33.13 5.15 15.38
N GLN A 47 33.71 4.17 14.67
CA GLN A 47 33.87 4.24 13.22
C GLN A 47 32.52 4.39 12.52
N ALA A 48 31.52 3.57 12.84
CA ALA A 48 30.18 3.67 12.26
C ALA A 48 29.54 5.06 12.42
N LYS A 49 29.79 5.75 13.54
CA LYS A 49 29.31 7.12 13.75
C LYS A 49 30.07 8.16 12.92
N ILE A 50 31.37 7.92 12.68
CA ILE A 50 32.20 8.75 11.79
C ILE A 50 31.67 8.62 10.36
N GLU A 51 31.51 7.40 9.86
CA GLU A 51 30.98 7.15 8.51
C GLU A 51 29.60 7.80 8.31
N ILE A 52 28.70 7.72 9.31
CA ILE A 52 27.39 8.40 9.24
C ILE A 52 27.56 9.93 9.16
N SER A 53 28.52 10.50 9.88
CA SER A 53 28.77 11.94 9.81
C SER A 53 29.38 12.36 8.48
N GLU A 54 30.25 11.53 7.91
CA GLU A 54 30.98 11.82 6.68
C GLU A 54 30.10 11.59 5.45
N GLU A 55 29.52 10.40 5.29
CA GLU A 55 28.77 10.01 4.09
C GLU A 55 27.38 10.67 3.99
N VAL A 56 26.74 11.00 5.13
CA VAL A 56 25.34 11.50 5.12
C VAL A 56 25.11 12.78 5.92
N GLY A 57 26.15 13.32 6.56
CA GLY A 57 26.12 14.61 7.24
C GLY A 57 25.33 14.63 8.56
N LEU A 58 25.10 13.47 9.19
CA LEU A 58 24.36 13.36 10.45
C LEU A 58 25.30 13.07 11.62
N SER A 59 25.09 13.76 12.74
CA SER A 59 25.98 13.68 13.91
C SER A 59 25.34 12.94 15.08
N GLY A 60 26.07 12.79 16.20
CA GLY A 60 25.60 12.02 17.36
C GLY A 60 24.28 12.49 18.00
N ARG A 61 23.84 13.74 17.77
CA ARG A 61 22.53 14.24 18.22
C ARG A 61 21.39 13.86 17.26
N ASP A 62 21.73 13.51 16.03
CA ASP A 62 20.79 13.24 14.95
C ASP A 62 20.41 11.76 14.86
N ILE A 63 21.13 10.89 15.59
CA ILE A 63 21.00 9.44 15.50
C ILE A 63 21.02 8.76 16.87
N ALA A 64 20.29 7.65 17.02
CA ALA A 64 20.36 6.77 18.18
C ALA A 64 20.72 5.34 17.76
N LEU A 65 21.67 4.70 18.45
CA LEU A 65 21.96 3.29 18.21
C LEU A 65 20.78 2.43 18.69
N ARG A 66 20.23 1.60 17.79
CA ARG A 66 19.16 0.66 18.11
C ARG A 66 19.66 -0.76 18.30
N LYS A 67 20.55 -1.24 17.44
CA LYS A 67 21.06 -2.60 17.52
C LYS A 67 22.49 -2.71 17.02
N ARG A 68 23.27 -3.56 17.70
CA ARG A 68 24.57 -4.06 17.24
C ARG A 68 24.40 -5.53 16.86
N GLY A 69 24.72 -5.87 15.62
CA GLY A 69 24.70 -7.26 15.18
C GLY A 69 26.04 -7.94 15.47
N LYS A 70 26.05 -9.27 15.39
CA LYS A 70 27.29 -10.04 15.50
C LYS A 70 28.14 -9.80 14.24
N PRO A 71 29.47 -9.70 14.34
CA PRO A 71 30.34 -9.59 13.18
C PRO A 71 30.09 -10.75 12.20
N LEU A 72 29.97 -10.43 10.91
CA LEU A 72 29.62 -11.35 9.86
C LEU A 72 30.78 -11.51 8.88
N PRO A 73 31.39 -12.71 8.75
CA PRO A 73 32.36 -12.98 7.70
C PRO A 73 31.66 -13.18 6.36
N VAL A 74 32.08 -12.43 5.34
CA VAL A 74 31.59 -12.53 3.96
C VAL A 74 32.79 -12.75 3.04
N TRP A 75 32.74 -13.79 2.22
CA TRP A 75 33.76 -14.04 1.20
C TRP A 75 33.38 -13.32 -0.09
N ASP A 76 34.31 -12.52 -0.63
CA ASP A 76 34.18 -11.95 -1.96
C ASP A 76 35.13 -12.67 -2.92
N ALA A 77 34.55 -13.46 -3.82
CA ALA A 77 35.28 -14.19 -4.85
C ALA A 77 35.92 -13.26 -5.90
N THR A 78 35.35 -12.07 -6.13
CA THR A 78 35.84 -11.12 -7.14
C THR A 78 37.12 -10.44 -6.69
N LEU A 79 37.19 -10.09 -5.41
CA LEU A 79 38.36 -9.45 -4.79
C LEU A 79 39.29 -10.44 -4.08
N GLU A 80 38.95 -11.73 -4.08
CA GLU A 80 39.61 -12.80 -3.33
C GLU A 80 39.88 -12.42 -1.86
N ARG A 81 38.89 -11.76 -1.24
CA ARG A 81 39.01 -11.11 0.07
C ARG A 81 37.93 -11.59 1.02
N ARG A 82 38.30 -11.75 2.29
CA ARG A 82 37.35 -11.99 3.38
C ARG A 82 37.03 -10.67 4.09
N TRP A 83 35.77 -10.27 4.04
CA TRP A 83 35.26 -9.12 4.79
C TRP A 83 34.73 -9.57 6.15
N ILE A 84 35.16 -8.91 7.22
CA ILE A 84 34.55 -9.04 8.55
C ILE A 84 33.70 -7.79 8.78
N ILE A 85 32.41 -7.92 8.55
CA ILE A 85 31.47 -6.80 8.61
C ILE A 85 30.96 -6.63 10.04
N HIS A 86 31.02 -5.42 10.57
CA HIS A 86 30.50 -5.03 11.89
C HIS A 86 29.19 -4.24 11.72
N PRO A 87 28.03 -4.90 11.88
CA PRO A 87 26.73 -4.32 11.54
C PRO A 87 26.12 -3.49 12.67
N PHE A 88 25.55 -2.35 12.31
CA PHE A 88 24.82 -1.46 13.22
C PHE A 88 23.50 -1.00 12.62
N LEU A 89 22.47 -0.89 13.46
CA LEU A 89 21.22 -0.20 13.12
C LEU A 89 21.11 1.04 14.00
N PHE A 90 20.93 2.18 13.34
CA PHE A 90 20.69 3.48 13.97
C PHE A 90 19.30 3.98 13.57
N GLU A 91 18.63 4.71 14.45
CA GLU A 91 17.43 5.48 14.12
C GLU A 91 17.80 6.94 13.92
N LYS A 92 17.28 7.55 12.86
CA LYS A 92 17.40 8.98 12.60
C LYS A 92 16.36 9.73 13.43
N LEU A 93 16.84 10.62 14.29
CA LEU A 93 16.02 11.40 15.22
C LEU A 93 15.69 12.80 14.71
N SER A 94 16.57 13.39 13.88
CA SER A 94 16.39 14.76 13.41
C SER A 94 15.71 14.84 12.04
N SER A 95 15.10 15.98 11.74
CA SER A 95 14.53 16.30 10.42
C SER A 95 15.57 16.78 9.41
N GLN A 96 16.85 16.77 9.77
CA GLN A 96 17.94 17.21 8.89
C GLN A 96 17.95 16.34 7.60
N PRO A 97 18.09 16.96 6.41
CA PRO A 97 18.19 16.22 5.16
C PRO A 97 19.53 15.48 5.06
N ILE A 98 19.53 14.37 4.32
CA ILE A 98 20.73 13.61 3.98
C ILE A 98 21.62 14.46 3.07
N ARG A 99 22.89 14.59 3.42
CA ARG A 99 23.90 15.28 2.61
C ARG A 99 24.97 14.29 2.22
N LEU A 100 24.94 13.85 0.96
CA LEU A 100 25.90 12.90 0.44
C LEU A 100 27.28 13.53 0.27
N ASP A 101 28.29 12.74 0.54
CA ASP A 101 29.66 13.04 0.20
C ASP A 101 30.02 12.54 -1.21
N TRP A 102 31.32 12.45 -1.51
CA TRP A 102 31.80 12.02 -2.82
C TRP A 102 31.73 10.49 -3.03
N GLU A 103 31.61 9.70 -1.97
CA GLU A 103 31.55 8.24 -2.04
C GLU A 103 30.25 7.74 -2.65
N SER A 104 29.19 8.54 -2.55
CA SER A 104 27.85 8.18 -2.98
C SER A 104 27.25 9.19 -3.96
N ARG A 105 26.53 8.71 -4.98
CA ARG A 105 25.90 9.58 -5.99
C ARG A 105 24.41 9.83 -5.76
N GLU A 106 23.74 8.85 -5.17
CA GLU A 106 22.32 8.93 -4.85
C GLU A 106 22.04 8.10 -3.59
N TYR A 107 20.92 8.40 -2.95
CA TYR A 107 20.41 7.62 -1.82
C TYR A 107 18.94 7.27 -2.04
N ARG A 108 18.50 6.19 -1.38
CA ARG A 108 17.09 5.79 -1.34
C ARG A 108 16.70 5.33 0.05
N TRP A 109 15.52 5.77 0.48
CA TRP A 109 14.83 5.19 1.62
C TRP A 109 13.98 4.02 1.13
N ILE A 110 14.33 2.81 1.52
CA ILE A 110 13.65 1.58 1.08
C ILE A 110 13.03 0.84 2.25
N CYS A 111 12.02 0.03 1.98
CA CYS A 111 11.59 -0.94 2.98
C CYS A 111 12.71 -1.99 3.18
N PRO A 112 13.08 -2.36 4.41
CA PRO A 112 14.22 -3.26 4.67
C PRO A 112 14.13 -4.61 3.95
N TRP A 113 12.91 -5.11 3.76
CA TRP A 113 12.67 -6.43 3.16
C TRP A 113 12.73 -6.47 1.64
N ILE A 114 12.91 -5.33 0.95
CA ILE A 114 13.13 -5.32 -0.50
C ILE A 114 14.61 -5.16 -0.87
N ILE A 115 15.53 -5.23 0.11
CA ILE A 115 16.96 -5.02 -0.10
C ILE A 115 17.57 -5.99 -1.13
N ASP A 116 17.05 -7.21 -1.21
CA ASP A 116 17.48 -8.26 -2.14
C ASP A 116 17.08 -7.98 -3.60
N THR A 117 16.20 -7.00 -3.84
CA THR A 117 15.84 -6.54 -5.19
C THR A 117 16.83 -5.51 -5.76
N PHE A 118 17.77 -5.03 -4.94
CA PHE A 118 18.79 -4.07 -5.35
C PHE A 118 20.12 -4.78 -5.69
N PRO A 119 20.87 -4.29 -6.70
CA PRO A 119 22.24 -4.74 -6.93
C PRO A 119 23.13 -4.18 -5.82
N THR A 120 23.40 -4.99 -4.79
CA THR A 120 24.06 -4.56 -3.55
C THR A 120 25.51 -5.03 -3.48
N VAL A 121 26.27 -4.46 -2.54
CA VAL A 121 27.60 -4.99 -2.15
C VAL A 121 27.46 -6.40 -1.55
N PRO A 122 28.51 -7.25 -1.64
CA PRO A 122 28.45 -8.61 -1.15
C PRO A 122 28.02 -8.69 0.32
N GLY A 123 27.06 -9.57 0.62
CA GLY A 123 26.63 -9.87 1.99
C GLY A 123 25.76 -8.80 2.66
N LEU A 124 25.27 -7.78 1.93
CA LEU A 124 24.51 -6.68 2.55
C LEU A 124 23.18 -7.14 3.15
N THR A 125 22.46 -8.05 2.47
CA THR A 125 21.19 -8.60 2.96
C THR A 125 21.38 -9.39 4.25
N GLU A 126 22.42 -10.23 4.30
CA GLU A 126 22.81 -11.00 5.47
C GLU A 126 23.26 -10.09 6.60
N THR A 127 24.01 -9.02 6.28
CA THR A 127 24.45 -7.99 7.22
C THR A 127 23.23 -7.30 7.85
N LEU A 128 22.25 -6.89 7.04
CA LEU A 128 21.01 -6.30 7.53
C LEU A 128 20.25 -7.28 8.44
N ALA A 129 20.16 -8.56 8.08
CA ALA A 129 19.48 -9.59 8.87
C ALA A 129 20.03 -9.73 10.30
N THR A 130 21.29 -9.38 10.54
CA THR A 130 21.89 -9.41 11.88
C THR A 130 21.35 -8.31 12.81
N VAL A 131 20.89 -7.19 12.23
CA VAL A 131 20.45 -5.99 12.97
C VAL A 131 18.98 -5.65 12.74
N PHE A 132 18.32 -6.26 11.75
CA PHE A 132 16.93 -6.01 11.42
C PHE A 132 16.22 -7.34 11.07
N PRO A 133 15.01 -7.62 11.60
CA PRO A 133 14.30 -8.85 11.33
C PRO A 133 13.80 -8.87 9.88
N LEU A 134 14.45 -9.63 9.01
CA LEU A 134 13.94 -9.86 7.66
C LEU A 134 12.63 -10.67 7.70
N LEU A 135 11.81 -10.49 6.66
CA LEU A 135 10.52 -11.18 6.58
C LEU A 135 10.72 -12.69 6.41
N PRO A 136 9.88 -13.54 7.02
CA PRO A 136 9.89 -14.97 6.74
C PRO A 136 9.39 -15.27 5.30
N PRO A 137 9.72 -16.44 4.72
CA PRO A 137 9.31 -16.82 3.37
C PRO A 137 7.80 -16.74 3.13
N SER A 138 6.99 -17.09 4.14
CA SER A 138 5.52 -17.00 4.11
C SER A 138 5.02 -15.57 3.87
N VAL A 139 5.64 -14.59 4.53
CA VAL A 139 5.30 -13.17 4.37
C VAL A 139 5.76 -12.64 3.01
N ARG A 140 6.99 -12.98 2.56
CA ARG A 140 7.46 -12.59 1.20
C ARG A 140 6.56 -13.15 0.09
N SER A 141 6.11 -14.39 0.26
CA SER A 141 5.19 -15.04 -0.68
C SER A 141 3.86 -14.31 -0.71
N ALA A 142 3.31 -13.96 0.46
CA ALA A 142 2.10 -13.16 0.56
C ALA A 142 2.26 -11.76 -0.07
N GLN A 143 3.41 -11.09 0.11
CA GLN A 143 3.69 -9.82 -0.58
C GLN A 143 3.68 -9.99 -2.09
N THR A 144 4.33 -11.03 -2.61
CA THR A 144 4.37 -11.31 -4.05
C THR A 144 2.97 -11.54 -4.62
N LEU A 145 2.11 -12.28 -3.90
CA LEU A 145 0.72 -12.52 -4.30
C LEU A 145 -0.08 -11.21 -4.35
N LEU A 146 0.02 -10.38 -3.30
CA LEU A 146 -0.67 -9.08 -3.25
C LEU A 146 -0.16 -8.10 -4.31
N GLN A 147 1.14 -8.12 -4.61
CA GLN A 147 1.74 -7.26 -5.62
C GLN A 147 1.33 -7.63 -7.04
N LYS A 148 1.21 -8.92 -7.33
CA LYS A 148 0.84 -9.44 -8.67
C LYS A 148 -0.66 -9.45 -8.93
N ASP A 149 -1.49 -9.32 -7.89
CA ASP A 149 -2.94 -9.29 -8.02
C ASP A 149 -3.41 -8.00 -8.68
N THR A 150 -3.71 -8.08 -9.97
CA THR A 150 -4.19 -6.94 -10.77
C THR A 150 -5.63 -7.12 -11.24
N SER A 151 -6.28 -8.22 -10.86
CA SER A 151 -7.66 -8.56 -11.25
C SER A 151 -8.69 -8.31 -10.14
N SER A 152 -8.24 -8.34 -8.88
CA SER A 152 -9.12 -8.13 -7.74
C SER A 152 -9.45 -6.65 -7.56
N GLY A 153 -10.70 -6.37 -7.20
CA GLY A 153 -11.10 -5.05 -6.72
C GLY A 153 -10.55 -4.78 -5.31
N ALA A 154 -10.60 -3.53 -4.86
CA ALA A 154 -10.01 -3.12 -3.58
C ALA A 154 -10.53 -3.94 -2.36
N MET A 155 -11.82 -4.30 -2.35
CA MET A 155 -12.41 -5.16 -1.31
C MET A 155 -11.84 -6.57 -1.29
N GLU A 156 -11.75 -7.19 -2.47
CA GLU A 156 -11.27 -8.55 -2.64
C GLU A 156 -9.79 -8.64 -2.21
N MET A 157 -9.01 -7.61 -2.54
CA MET A 157 -7.61 -7.50 -2.14
C MET A 157 -7.42 -7.37 -0.62
N ALA A 158 -8.23 -6.54 0.04
CA ALA A 158 -8.23 -6.41 1.49
C ALA A 158 -8.59 -7.73 2.19
N ALA A 159 -9.60 -8.45 1.67
CA ALA A 159 -10.01 -9.76 2.17
C ALA A 159 -8.93 -10.84 1.94
N ASN A 160 -8.26 -10.81 0.80
CA ASN A 160 -7.12 -11.68 0.47
C ASN A 160 -5.94 -11.41 1.41
N ALA A 161 -5.61 -10.13 1.65
CA ALA A 161 -4.55 -9.74 2.58
C ALA A 161 -4.80 -10.26 4.00
N LEU A 162 -6.03 -10.16 4.51
CA LEU A 162 -6.40 -10.73 5.81
C LEU A 162 -6.31 -12.27 5.83
N SER A 163 -6.66 -12.92 4.73
CA SER A 163 -6.59 -14.39 4.64
C SER A 163 -5.14 -14.88 4.63
N LEU A 164 -4.26 -14.20 3.89
CA LEU A 164 -2.81 -14.42 3.91
C LEU A 164 -2.22 -14.13 5.29
N PHE A 165 -2.63 -13.03 5.91
CA PHE A 165 -2.19 -12.66 7.26
C PHE A 165 -2.62 -13.69 8.32
N ALA A 166 -3.84 -14.22 8.22
CA ALA A 166 -4.28 -15.32 9.08
C ALA A 166 -3.45 -16.61 8.86
N GLN A 167 -3.01 -16.90 7.64
CA GLN A 167 -2.11 -18.02 7.37
C GLN A 167 -0.74 -17.82 8.02
N ILE A 168 -0.13 -16.64 7.84
CA ILE A 168 1.15 -16.26 8.46
C ILE A 168 1.04 -16.36 9.99
N ALA A 169 -0.03 -15.79 10.56
CA ALA A 169 -0.27 -15.87 12.00
C ALA A 169 -0.41 -17.31 12.48
N ARG A 170 -1.03 -18.19 11.68
CA ARG A 170 -1.20 -19.60 12.01
C ARG A 170 0.13 -20.36 12.00
N GLU A 171 0.98 -20.06 11.03
CA GLU A 171 2.28 -20.71 10.80
C GLU A 171 3.29 -20.40 11.90
N HIS A 172 3.42 -19.11 12.26
CA HIS A 172 4.43 -18.64 13.20
C HIS A 172 3.97 -18.59 14.66
N TYR A 173 2.83 -19.20 14.97
CA TYR A 173 2.29 -19.19 16.34
C TYR A 173 3.25 -19.88 17.33
N GLY A 174 3.52 -19.22 18.45
CA GLY A 174 4.40 -19.72 19.51
C GLY A 174 5.86 -19.30 19.38
N GLU A 175 6.23 -18.55 18.34
CA GLU A 175 7.55 -17.93 18.26
C GLU A 175 7.74 -16.84 19.33
N ALA A 176 9.00 -16.63 19.75
CA ALA A 176 9.35 -15.47 20.56
C ALA A 176 8.94 -14.16 19.86
N ASP A 177 8.46 -13.20 20.65
CA ASP A 177 7.97 -11.89 20.20
C ASP A 177 6.85 -11.96 19.16
N TYR A 178 6.01 -13.02 19.21
CA TYR A 178 4.99 -13.31 18.21
C TYR A 178 4.08 -12.11 17.87
N TYR A 179 3.60 -11.36 18.86
CA TYR A 179 2.73 -10.20 18.61
C TYR A 179 3.44 -9.02 17.97
N GLU A 180 4.71 -8.78 18.32
CA GLU A 180 5.53 -7.76 17.64
C GLU A 180 5.78 -8.14 16.19
N LYS A 181 6.10 -9.42 15.95
CA LYS A 181 6.25 -9.98 14.61
C LYS A 181 4.96 -9.86 13.79
N LEU A 182 3.79 -10.17 14.35
CA LEU A 182 2.52 -10.00 13.67
C LEU A 182 2.29 -8.54 13.25
N ARG A 183 2.56 -7.58 14.13
CA ARG A 183 2.48 -6.14 13.80
C ARG A 183 3.42 -5.77 12.67
N PHE A 184 4.66 -6.24 12.76
CA PHE A 184 5.67 -6.01 11.74
C PHE A 184 5.29 -6.61 10.38
N TRP A 185 4.78 -7.83 10.34
CA TRP A 185 4.35 -8.49 9.11
C TRP A 185 3.08 -7.88 8.51
N ALA A 186 2.11 -7.48 9.34
CA ALA A 186 0.95 -6.72 8.88
C ALA A 186 1.37 -5.40 8.20
N ARG A 187 2.33 -4.67 8.77
CA ARG A 187 2.92 -3.47 8.16
C ARG A 187 3.58 -3.80 6.82
N ALA A 188 4.38 -4.86 6.77
CA ALA A 188 5.06 -5.27 5.56
C ALA A 188 4.09 -5.63 4.42
N LEU A 189 2.96 -6.26 4.73
CA LEU A 189 1.89 -6.55 3.76
C LEU A 189 1.13 -5.29 3.34
N ALA A 190 0.87 -4.37 4.28
CA ALA A 190 0.17 -3.12 4.00
C ALA A 190 0.91 -2.21 2.99
N LEU A 191 2.24 -2.25 3.00
CA LEU A 191 3.08 -1.39 2.17
C LEU A 191 3.40 -1.95 0.79
N VAL A 192 2.89 -3.13 0.43
CA VAL A 192 3.12 -3.75 -0.87
C VAL A 192 2.53 -2.92 -2.01
N ARG A 193 1.37 -2.30 -1.77
CA ARG A 193 0.67 -1.42 -2.73
C ARG A 193 0.12 -0.18 -2.02
N PRO A 194 0.94 0.87 -1.84
CA PRO A 194 0.54 2.07 -1.09
C PRO A 194 -0.70 2.79 -1.63
N SER A 195 -0.98 2.68 -2.94
CA SER A 195 -2.20 3.17 -3.59
C SER A 195 -3.47 2.44 -3.13
N MET A 196 -3.34 1.24 -2.57
CA MET A 196 -4.46 0.39 -2.15
C MET A 196 -4.70 0.52 -0.64
N ALA A 197 -5.21 1.69 -0.23
CA ALA A 197 -5.56 2.00 1.16
C ALA A 197 -6.33 0.86 1.89
N PRO A 198 -7.27 0.13 1.26
CA PRO A 198 -8.02 -0.92 1.94
C PRO A 198 -7.19 -2.08 2.48
N ILE A 199 -6.03 -2.39 1.87
CA ILE A 199 -5.12 -3.44 2.36
C ILE A 199 -4.58 -3.03 3.75
N GLY A 200 -4.01 -1.83 3.83
CA GLY A 200 -3.42 -1.31 5.05
C GLY A 200 -4.46 -1.09 6.15
N ASN A 201 -5.63 -0.57 5.78
CA ASN A 201 -6.74 -0.37 6.72
C ASN A 201 -7.25 -1.70 7.29
N ALA A 202 -7.49 -2.71 6.45
CA ALA A 202 -7.97 -4.01 6.90
C ALA A 202 -6.97 -4.70 7.85
N LEU A 203 -5.69 -4.71 7.49
CA LEU A 203 -4.62 -5.23 8.35
C LEU A 203 -4.51 -4.43 9.65
N GLY A 204 -4.74 -3.11 9.58
CA GLY A 204 -4.80 -2.23 10.76
C GLY A 204 -5.90 -2.56 11.73
N MET A 205 -7.11 -2.77 11.22
CA MET A 205 -8.24 -3.21 12.04
C MET A 205 -7.94 -4.57 12.70
N ALA A 206 -7.29 -5.50 12.00
CA ALA A 206 -6.91 -6.79 12.57
C ALA A 206 -5.89 -6.65 13.70
N ILE A 207 -4.85 -5.82 13.52
CA ILE A 207 -3.86 -5.56 14.57
C ILE A 207 -4.48 -4.85 15.77
N GLN A 208 -5.30 -3.82 15.56
CA GLN A 208 -5.98 -3.11 16.66
C GLN A 208 -6.87 -4.08 17.46
N ALA A 209 -7.59 -4.96 16.78
CA ALA A 209 -8.40 -5.99 17.43
C ALA A 209 -7.55 -6.99 18.23
N LEU A 210 -6.37 -7.37 17.72
CA LEU A 210 -5.42 -8.22 18.45
C LEU A 210 -4.79 -7.51 19.66
N GLN A 211 -4.48 -6.21 19.55
CA GLN A 211 -3.97 -5.39 20.65
C GLN A 211 -5.01 -5.18 21.75
N ALA A 212 -6.27 -4.94 21.38
CA ALA A 212 -7.36 -4.85 22.36
C ALA A 212 -7.49 -6.18 23.12
N LEU A 213 -7.43 -7.30 22.38
CA LEU A 213 -7.48 -8.63 22.95
C LEU A 213 -6.31 -8.93 23.91
N SER A 214 -5.08 -8.47 23.61
CA SER A 214 -3.93 -8.68 24.50
C SER A 214 -3.97 -7.84 25.78
N LYS A 215 -4.79 -6.79 25.83
CA LYS A 215 -5.04 -6.03 27.07
C LYS A 215 -6.04 -6.72 28.00
N GLU A 216 -6.95 -7.53 27.45
CA GLU A 216 -8.00 -8.21 28.21
C GLU A 216 -7.55 -9.55 28.80
N VAL A 217 -6.53 -10.18 28.21
CA VAL A 217 -6.14 -11.55 28.53
C VAL A 217 -4.61 -11.64 28.58
N PRO A 218 -4.02 -12.28 29.61
CA PRO A 218 -2.58 -12.54 29.66
C PRO A 218 -2.10 -13.23 28.37
N GLU A 219 -0.90 -12.89 27.91
CA GLU A 219 -0.32 -13.43 26.65
C GLU A 219 -0.30 -14.96 26.62
N THR A 220 -0.10 -15.60 27.78
CA THR A 220 -0.14 -17.06 27.98
C THR A 220 -1.51 -17.69 27.72
N ALA A 221 -2.60 -16.91 27.76
CA ALA A 221 -3.98 -17.36 27.53
C ALA A 221 -4.51 -16.99 26.12
N LEU A 222 -3.72 -16.32 25.29
CA LEU A 222 -4.07 -16.02 23.90
C LEU A 222 -3.79 -17.21 22.99
N SER A 223 -4.71 -18.18 23.00
CA SER A 223 -4.58 -19.35 22.13
C SER A 223 -4.52 -18.98 20.64
N ARG A 224 -3.81 -19.80 19.86
CA ARG A 224 -3.78 -19.74 18.38
C ARG A 224 -5.16 -19.58 17.77
N ALA A 225 -6.14 -20.32 18.31
CA ALA A 225 -7.52 -20.27 17.84
C ALA A 225 -8.14 -18.87 18.02
N ARG A 226 -7.83 -18.17 19.13
CA ARG A 226 -8.36 -16.83 19.40
C ARG A 226 -7.74 -15.79 18.49
N VAL A 227 -6.43 -15.83 18.25
CA VAL A 227 -5.74 -14.94 17.29
C VAL A 227 -6.32 -15.08 15.87
N ILE A 228 -6.42 -16.32 15.37
CA ILE A 228 -6.97 -16.59 14.05
C ILE A 228 -8.45 -16.19 13.95
N ARG A 229 -9.23 -16.43 15.01
CA ARG A 229 -10.63 -16.01 15.08
C ARG A 229 -10.76 -14.49 15.00
N THR A 230 -9.89 -13.73 15.66
CA THR A 230 -9.88 -12.26 15.61
C THR A 230 -9.62 -11.76 14.19
N ILE A 231 -8.57 -12.24 13.52
CA ILE A 231 -8.26 -11.85 12.14
C ILE A 231 -9.41 -12.22 11.19
N THR A 232 -9.98 -13.42 11.36
CA THR A 232 -11.12 -13.89 10.55
C THR A 232 -12.40 -13.08 10.82
N ALA A 233 -12.61 -12.62 12.06
CA ALA A 233 -13.72 -11.75 12.41
C ALA A 233 -13.60 -10.38 11.71
N THR A 234 -12.39 -9.82 11.60
CA THR A 234 -12.14 -8.60 10.82
C THR A 234 -12.53 -8.79 9.35
N ARG A 235 -12.17 -9.93 8.74
CA ARG A 235 -12.59 -10.24 7.35
C ARG A 235 -14.11 -10.28 7.22
N LYS A 236 -14.79 -10.97 8.14
CA LYS A 236 -16.27 -11.03 8.16
C LYS A 236 -16.89 -9.65 8.35
N ALA A 237 -16.26 -8.76 9.11
CA ALA A 237 -16.73 -7.39 9.29
C ALA A 237 -16.62 -6.58 7.99
N LEU A 238 -15.56 -6.75 7.20
CA LEU A 238 -15.41 -6.15 5.87
C LEU A 238 -16.51 -6.62 4.91
N ASP A 239 -16.79 -7.92 4.88
CA ASP A 239 -17.85 -8.49 4.04
C ASP A 239 -19.24 -7.94 4.41
N ARG A 240 -19.51 -7.79 5.71
CA ARG A 240 -20.75 -7.17 6.22
C ARG A 240 -20.84 -5.70 5.82
N ALA A 241 -19.78 -4.91 6.03
CA ALA A 241 -19.76 -3.50 5.66
C ALA A 241 -20.05 -3.31 4.16
N ARG A 242 -19.44 -4.14 3.29
CA ARG A 242 -19.74 -4.13 1.85
C ARG A 242 -21.21 -4.43 1.56
N SER A 243 -21.75 -5.45 2.20
CA SER A 243 -23.15 -5.86 2.02
C SER A 243 -24.11 -4.76 2.49
N ASP A 244 -23.78 -4.08 3.58
CA ASP A 244 -24.55 -2.96 4.13
C ASP A 244 -24.48 -1.75 3.21
N ALA A 245 -23.29 -1.38 2.73
CA ALA A 245 -23.10 -0.30 1.75
C ALA A 245 -23.86 -0.57 0.44
N ALA A 246 -23.85 -1.81 -0.05
CA ALA A 246 -24.61 -2.21 -1.22
C ALA A 246 -26.13 -2.05 -1.00
N ARG A 247 -26.66 -2.42 0.18
CA ARG A 247 -28.08 -2.19 0.50
C ARG A 247 -28.42 -0.70 0.57
N GLN A 248 -27.55 0.12 1.16
CA GLN A 248 -27.75 1.58 1.22
C GLN A 248 -27.74 2.18 -0.19
N LEU A 249 -26.81 1.75 -1.04
CA LEU A 249 -26.75 2.18 -2.43
C LEU A 249 -28.00 1.76 -3.20
N ALA A 250 -28.46 0.53 -3.04
CA ALA A 250 -29.69 0.06 -3.68
C ALA A 250 -30.91 0.91 -3.27
N ALA A 251 -30.99 1.31 -1.99
CA ALA A 251 -32.05 2.22 -1.54
C ALA A 251 -31.99 3.58 -2.25
N VAL A 252 -30.79 4.15 -2.41
CA VAL A 252 -30.57 5.42 -3.14
C VAL A 252 -30.88 5.28 -4.62
N LEU A 253 -30.52 4.15 -5.24
CA LEU A 253 -30.71 3.92 -6.67
C LEU A 253 -32.14 3.51 -7.03
N ARG A 254 -32.96 3.08 -6.06
CA ARG A 254 -34.31 2.57 -6.28
C ARG A 254 -35.21 3.50 -7.11
N PRO A 255 -35.21 4.84 -6.96
CA PRO A 255 -36.08 5.72 -7.75
C PRO A 255 -35.71 5.84 -9.23
N PHE A 256 -34.48 5.48 -9.61
CA PHE A 256 -33.98 5.65 -10.98
C PHE A 256 -34.18 4.39 -11.83
N THR A 257 -34.57 4.55 -13.09
CA THR A 257 -34.78 3.45 -14.05
C THR A 257 -33.68 3.38 -15.12
N SER A 258 -32.90 4.45 -15.28
CA SER A 258 -31.70 4.48 -16.13
C SER A 258 -30.48 5.05 -15.41
N LEU A 259 -29.34 4.38 -15.52
CA LEU A 259 -28.10 4.77 -14.85
C LEU A 259 -26.86 4.53 -15.70
N ILE A 260 -25.77 5.23 -15.38
CA ILE A 260 -24.44 5.02 -15.97
C ILE A 260 -23.42 4.66 -14.89
N THR A 261 -22.53 3.74 -15.19
CA THR A 261 -21.40 3.35 -14.34
C THR A 261 -20.16 3.07 -15.19
N LEU A 262 -19.03 2.88 -14.53
CA LEU A 262 -17.80 2.41 -15.15
C LEU A 262 -17.00 1.54 -14.18
N SER A 263 -16.03 0.81 -14.74
CA SER A 263 -15.18 -0.17 -14.07
C SER A 263 -15.99 -1.33 -13.47
N ARG A 264 -15.33 -2.10 -12.60
CA ARG A 264 -15.92 -3.20 -11.84
C ARG A 264 -15.84 -2.93 -10.35
N SER A 265 -16.92 -2.38 -9.79
CA SER A 265 -17.08 -2.26 -8.34
C SER A 265 -17.98 -3.35 -7.80
N SER A 266 -17.44 -4.18 -6.89
CA SER A 266 -18.22 -5.25 -6.24
C SER A 266 -19.42 -4.72 -5.45
N THR A 267 -19.30 -3.51 -4.88
CA THR A 267 -20.34 -2.88 -4.07
C THR A 267 -21.45 -2.32 -4.95
N VAL A 268 -21.09 -1.70 -6.07
CA VAL A 268 -22.08 -1.22 -7.07
C VAL A 268 -22.80 -2.40 -7.72
N LEU A 269 -22.06 -3.43 -8.15
CA LEU A 269 -22.66 -4.63 -8.75
C LEU A 269 -23.63 -5.32 -7.79
N ALA A 270 -23.22 -5.53 -6.53
CA ALA A 270 -24.08 -6.11 -5.51
C ALA A 270 -25.35 -5.27 -5.27
N ALA A 271 -25.25 -3.94 -5.25
CA ALA A 271 -26.41 -3.07 -5.10
C ALA A 271 -27.36 -3.19 -6.30
N LEU A 272 -26.83 -3.11 -7.52
CA LEU A 272 -27.63 -3.20 -8.74
C LEU A 272 -28.37 -4.53 -8.85
N GLN A 273 -27.72 -5.65 -8.53
CA GLN A 273 -28.34 -6.98 -8.56
C GLN A 273 -29.50 -7.16 -7.56
N THR A 274 -29.61 -6.31 -6.53
CA THR A 274 -30.79 -6.32 -5.65
C THR A 274 -31.98 -5.50 -6.17
N LEU A 275 -31.80 -4.76 -7.26
CA LEU A 275 -32.83 -3.90 -7.85
C LEU A 275 -33.65 -4.70 -8.87
N PRO A 276 -34.97 -4.45 -8.98
CA PRO A 276 -35.81 -5.17 -9.92
C PRO A 276 -35.47 -4.78 -11.37
N PRO A 277 -35.18 -5.75 -12.26
CA PRO A 277 -35.10 -5.51 -13.71
C PRO A 277 -36.50 -5.41 -14.36
N PRO A 278 -36.63 -4.82 -15.57
CA PRO A 278 -35.56 -4.23 -16.37
C PRO A 278 -35.24 -2.79 -15.94
N ARG A 279 -33.95 -2.49 -15.80
CA ARG A 279 -33.42 -1.12 -15.76
C ARG A 279 -32.42 -0.96 -16.88
N ARG A 280 -32.32 0.26 -17.42
CA ARG A 280 -31.29 0.58 -18.42
C ARG A 280 -29.99 0.91 -17.70
N VAL A 281 -28.91 0.23 -18.07
CA VAL A 281 -27.58 0.48 -17.52
C VAL A 281 -26.60 0.74 -18.66
N ILE A 282 -26.00 1.92 -18.66
CA ILE A 282 -24.87 2.25 -19.53
C ILE A 282 -23.59 1.92 -18.76
N VAL A 283 -22.69 1.15 -19.36
CA VAL A 283 -21.40 0.80 -18.75
C VAL A 283 -20.29 1.24 -19.68
N ALA A 284 -19.37 2.08 -19.20
CA ALA A 284 -18.16 2.39 -19.95
C ALA A 284 -17.13 1.27 -19.78
N GLU A 285 -16.45 0.90 -20.87
CA GLU A 285 -15.59 -0.29 -20.89
C GLU A 285 -14.42 -0.22 -19.90
N SER A 286 -13.90 0.97 -19.59
CA SER A 286 -12.82 1.23 -18.62
C SER A 286 -11.44 0.74 -19.08
N ARG A 287 -10.87 1.40 -20.08
CA ARG A 287 -9.49 1.16 -20.52
C ARG A 287 -8.49 1.42 -19.38
N PRO A 288 -7.30 0.78 -19.42
CA PRO A 288 -6.82 -0.11 -20.48
C PRO A 288 -7.33 -1.56 -20.40
N ARG A 289 -7.76 -2.02 -19.23
CA ARG A 289 -8.10 -3.44 -18.98
C ARG A 289 -9.53 -3.83 -19.33
N CYS A 290 -10.37 -2.85 -19.58
CA CYS A 290 -11.75 -3.04 -19.99
C CYS A 290 -12.63 -3.75 -18.93
N GLU A 291 -12.41 -3.51 -17.63
CA GLU A 291 -13.14 -4.18 -16.54
C GLU A 291 -14.65 -3.89 -16.55
N GLY A 292 -15.09 -2.82 -17.20
CA GLY A 292 -16.50 -2.52 -17.41
C GLY A 292 -17.22 -3.59 -18.24
N ARG A 293 -16.50 -4.36 -19.06
CA ARG A 293 -17.07 -5.50 -19.81
C ARG A 293 -17.60 -6.59 -18.88
N ASP A 294 -16.88 -6.88 -17.80
CA ASP A 294 -17.30 -7.87 -16.80
C ASP A 294 -18.55 -7.41 -16.07
N THR A 295 -18.65 -6.10 -15.78
CA THR A 295 -19.82 -5.49 -15.15
C THR A 295 -21.02 -5.49 -16.10
N ALA A 296 -20.80 -5.16 -17.38
CA ALA A 296 -21.84 -5.22 -18.39
C ALA A 296 -22.40 -6.64 -18.56
N GLN A 297 -21.52 -7.64 -18.65
CA GLN A 297 -21.90 -9.05 -18.74
C GLN A 297 -22.69 -9.49 -17.51
N ALA A 298 -22.17 -9.24 -16.30
CA ALA A 298 -22.81 -9.66 -15.05
C ALA A 298 -24.20 -9.04 -14.84
N LEU A 299 -24.43 -7.83 -15.33
CA LEU A 299 -25.75 -7.18 -15.29
C LEU A 299 -26.69 -7.71 -16.38
N ALA A 300 -26.19 -7.97 -17.58
CA ALA A 300 -26.98 -8.57 -18.66
C ALA A 300 -27.49 -9.96 -18.26
N ASP A 301 -26.61 -10.79 -17.68
CA ASP A 301 -26.97 -12.11 -17.14
C ASP A 301 -28.01 -12.03 -16.01
N HIS A 302 -28.10 -10.88 -15.34
CA HIS A 302 -29.10 -10.60 -14.29
C HIS A 302 -30.39 -9.94 -14.83
N GLY A 303 -30.57 -9.88 -16.15
CA GLY A 303 -31.80 -9.39 -16.79
C GLY A 303 -31.88 -7.88 -17.00
N PHE A 304 -30.79 -7.13 -16.85
CA PHE A 304 -30.76 -5.69 -17.13
C PHE A 304 -30.67 -5.40 -18.64
N SER A 305 -31.19 -4.24 -19.07
CA SER A 305 -30.95 -3.72 -20.41
C SER A 305 -29.63 -2.95 -20.41
N VAL A 306 -28.56 -3.61 -20.83
CA VAL A 306 -27.20 -3.07 -20.75
C VAL A 306 -26.73 -2.53 -22.09
N THR A 307 -26.06 -1.38 -22.07
CA THR A 307 -25.32 -0.84 -23.22
C THR A 307 -23.87 -0.61 -22.80
N LEU A 308 -22.94 -1.28 -23.46
CA LEU A 308 -21.50 -1.07 -23.28
C LEU A 308 -21.03 0.04 -24.22
N ILE A 309 -20.26 1.00 -23.71
CA ILE A 309 -19.73 2.14 -24.47
C ILE A 309 -18.22 2.29 -24.29
N ALA A 310 -17.56 2.95 -25.23
CA ALA A 310 -16.19 3.44 -25.04
C ALA A 310 -16.17 4.57 -23.99
N ASP A 311 -15.06 4.71 -23.26
CA ASP A 311 -14.93 5.73 -22.21
C ASP A 311 -15.09 7.16 -22.75
N ALA A 312 -14.62 7.42 -23.97
CA ALA A 312 -14.78 8.72 -24.63
C ALA A 312 -16.25 9.09 -24.94
N ALA A 313 -17.16 8.13 -24.92
CA ALA A 313 -18.58 8.36 -25.20
C ALA A 313 -19.38 8.75 -23.95
N LEU A 314 -18.78 8.83 -22.75
CA LEU A 314 -19.47 9.13 -21.49
C LEU A 314 -20.41 10.35 -21.59
N SER A 315 -19.94 11.47 -22.13
CA SER A 315 -20.76 12.69 -22.26
C SER A 315 -21.92 12.54 -23.26
N LEU A 316 -21.72 11.81 -24.37
CA LEU A 316 -22.74 11.58 -25.39
C LEU A 316 -23.95 10.81 -24.84
N TRP A 317 -23.71 9.90 -23.88
CA TRP A 317 -24.74 9.03 -23.32
C TRP A 317 -25.40 9.60 -22.06
N MET A 318 -24.88 10.70 -21.53
CA MET A 318 -25.31 11.23 -20.24
C MET A 318 -26.77 11.70 -20.28
N ASP A 319 -27.28 12.21 -21.41
CA ASP A 319 -28.69 12.61 -21.57
C ASP A 319 -29.68 11.42 -21.62
N LYS A 320 -29.17 10.17 -21.55
CA LYS A 320 -29.98 8.94 -21.58
C LYS A 320 -30.14 8.30 -20.19
N VAL A 321 -29.54 8.87 -19.17
CA VAL A 321 -29.51 8.33 -17.80
C VAL A 321 -30.02 9.34 -16.78
N GLN A 322 -30.47 8.85 -15.63
CA GLN A 322 -30.98 9.70 -14.54
C GLN A 322 -30.00 9.83 -13.38
N VAL A 323 -29.00 8.95 -13.32
CA VAL A 323 -28.01 8.89 -12.24
C VAL A 323 -26.71 8.28 -12.74
N ALA A 324 -25.60 8.81 -12.24
CA ALA A 324 -24.28 8.24 -12.42
C ALA A 324 -23.79 7.65 -11.08
N VAL A 325 -23.19 6.47 -11.13
CA VAL A 325 -22.68 5.79 -9.93
C VAL A 325 -21.35 5.11 -10.22
N VAL A 326 -20.41 5.20 -9.28
CA VAL A 326 -19.14 4.47 -9.31
C VAL A 326 -18.80 3.89 -7.94
N GLY A 327 -17.83 2.96 -7.91
CA GLY A 327 -17.16 2.59 -6.67
C GLY A 327 -16.12 3.63 -6.24
N THR A 328 -15.34 3.26 -5.23
CA THR A 328 -14.10 3.96 -4.87
C THR A 328 -13.06 2.97 -4.39
N ASP A 329 -11.79 3.31 -4.60
CA ASP A 329 -10.61 2.57 -4.13
C ASP A 329 -10.05 3.22 -2.85
N ALA A 330 -10.12 4.55 -2.74
CA ALA A 330 -9.78 5.28 -1.52
C ALA A 330 -10.58 6.59 -1.38
N VAL A 331 -10.71 7.08 -0.15
CA VAL A 331 -11.27 8.42 0.15
C VAL A 331 -10.27 9.17 1.02
N LEU A 332 -9.79 10.31 0.55
CA LEU A 332 -8.76 11.10 1.22
C LEU A 332 -9.35 12.03 2.30
N ARG A 333 -8.47 12.68 3.08
CA ARG A 333 -8.84 13.52 4.23
C ARG A 333 -9.88 14.60 3.89
N ASP A 334 -9.76 15.24 2.74
CA ASP A 334 -10.65 16.31 2.27
C ASP A 334 -11.94 15.80 1.60
N GLY A 335 -12.11 14.48 1.49
CA GLY A 335 -13.23 13.84 0.81
C GLY A 335 -12.99 13.59 -0.69
N THR A 336 -11.80 13.92 -1.21
CA THR A 336 -11.41 13.52 -2.57
C THR A 336 -11.47 12.00 -2.68
N THR A 337 -12.17 11.50 -3.70
CA THR A 337 -12.26 10.05 -3.92
C THR A 337 -11.29 9.63 -5.00
N ILE A 338 -10.61 8.51 -4.78
CA ILE A 338 -9.72 7.89 -5.76
C ILE A 338 -10.46 6.70 -6.35
N ASN A 339 -10.65 6.70 -7.66
CA ASN A 339 -11.31 5.60 -8.37
C ASN A 339 -10.69 5.42 -9.76
N LYS A 340 -11.09 4.35 -10.46
CA LYS A 340 -10.66 4.04 -11.83
C LYS A 340 -10.65 5.27 -12.76
N ILE A 341 -9.59 5.41 -13.56
CA ILE A 341 -9.49 6.41 -14.63
C ILE A 341 -10.75 6.40 -15.53
N GLY A 342 -11.25 7.58 -15.89
CA GLY A 342 -12.56 7.81 -16.50
C GLY A 342 -13.66 8.28 -15.52
N SER A 343 -13.50 8.03 -14.22
CA SER A 343 -14.48 8.45 -13.19
C SER A 343 -14.62 9.95 -13.04
N HIS A 344 -13.54 10.70 -13.17
CA HIS A 344 -13.61 12.16 -13.11
C HIS A 344 -14.35 12.71 -14.34
N LEU A 345 -14.07 12.17 -15.53
CA LEU A 345 -14.80 12.56 -16.76
C LEU A 345 -16.29 12.23 -16.66
N LEU A 346 -16.65 11.08 -16.09
CA LEU A 346 -18.04 10.73 -15.81
C LEU A 346 -18.69 11.73 -14.85
N ALA A 347 -18.01 12.10 -13.76
CA ALA A 347 -18.50 13.06 -12.78
C ALA A 347 -18.69 14.47 -13.37
N LEU A 348 -17.75 14.92 -14.22
CA LEU A 348 -17.85 16.19 -14.95
C LEU A 348 -19.05 16.20 -15.91
N ALA A 349 -19.22 15.12 -16.70
CA ALA A 349 -20.34 14.99 -17.61
C ALA A 349 -21.69 14.96 -16.87
N ALA A 350 -21.76 14.30 -15.71
CA ALA A 350 -22.94 14.26 -14.88
C ALA A 350 -23.29 15.67 -14.35
N ARG A 351 -22.30 16.39 -13.81
CA ARG A 351 -22.46 17.78 -13.33
C ARG A 351 -22.97 18.70 -14.45
N ASP A 352 -22.38 18.62 -15.64
CA ASP A 352 -22.75 19.44 -16.81
C ASP A 352 -24.24 19.31 -17.17
N ARG A 353 -24.85 18.14 -16.91
CA ARG A 353 -26.27 17.86 -17.19
C ARG A 353 -27.17 17.87 -15.95
N GLY A 354 -26.65 18.28 -14.80
CA GLY A 354 -27.41 18.28 -13.54
C GLY A 354 -27.82 16.87 -13.07
N ILE A 355 -27.11 15.82 -13.51
CA ILE A 355 -27.36 14.44 -13.11
C ILE A 355 -26.59 14.13 -11.81
N PRO A 356 -27.24 13.52 -10.80
CA PRO A 356 -26.57 13.16 -9.56
C PRO A 356 -25.47 12.11 -9.79
N PHE A 357 -24.33 12.33 -9.16
CA PHE A 357 -23.17 11.45 -9.19
C PHE A 357 -22.89 10.89 -7.79
N TYR A 358 -23.15 9.59 -7.61
CA TYR A 358 -22.91 8.89 -6.35
C TYR A 358 -21.64 8.07 -6.39
N VAL A 359 -20.91 8.08 -5.29
CA VAL A 359 -19.76 7.19 -5.07
C VAL A 359 -20.14 6.19 -3.99
N ALA A 360 -19.85 4.91 -4.19
CA ALA A 360 -20.08 3.88 -3.18
C ALA A 360 -18.77 3.36 -2.61
N GLY A 361 -18.63 3.46 -1.28
CA GLY A 361 -17.40 3.12 -0.59
C GLY A 361 -17.61 2.95 0.90
N GLU A 362 -17.07 1.86 1.42
CA GLU A 362 -17.11 1.51 2.83
C GLU A 362 -16.08 2.31 3.64
N GLY A 363 -16.31 2.48 4.94
CA GLY A 363 -15.45 3.28 5.82
C GLY A 363 -13.99 2.84 5.84
N HIS A 364 -13.69 1.55 5.65
CA HIS A 364 -12.30 1.06 5.61
C HIS A 364 -11.54 1.42 4.33
N LYS A 365 -12.14 2.13 3.38
CA LYS A 365 -11.44 2.76 2.25
C LYS A 365 -10.97 4.18 2.55
N PHE A 366 -11.24 4.66 3.76
CA PHE A 366 -10.95 6.02 4.17
C PHE A 366 -9.48 6.14 4.58
N HIS A 367 -8.80 7.19 4.12
CA HIS A 367 -7.39 7.43 4.37
C HIS A 367 -7.20 8.82 5.02
N PRO A 368 -7.56 8.99 6.30
CA PRO A 368 -7.58 10.29 6.98
C PRO A 368 -6.20 10.96 7.09
N ALA A 369 -5.12 10.18 6.98
CA ALA A 369 -3.75 10.67 7.01
C ALA A 369 -3.22 11.15 5.64
N ALA A 370 -3.93 10.90 4.53
CA ALA A 370 -3.45 11.26 3.20
C ALA A 370 -4.27 12.39 2.57
N ASP A 371 -3.58 13.15 1.74
CA ASP A 371 -4.07 14.16 0.82
C ASP A 371 -3.47 13.89 -0.58
N MET A 372 -3.83 14.70 -1.56
CA MET A 372 -3.36 14.50 -2.94
C MET A 372 -1.84 14.65 -3.10
N GLU A 373 -1.18 15.42 -2.25
CA GLU A 373 0.28 15.59 -2.29
C GLU A 373 1.01 14.33 -1.81
N SER A 374 0.42 13.61 -0.86
CA SER A 374 0.99 12.42 -0.25
C SER A 374 0.49 11.09 -0.84
N PHE A 375 -0.65 11.08 -1.55
CA PHE A 375 -1.25 9.85 -2.06
C PHE A 375 -0.67 9.42 -3.42
N PRO A 376 -0.03 8.23 -3.51
CA PRO A 376 0.56 7.78 -4.76
C PRO A 376 -0.51 7.20 -5.70
N LEU A 377 -0.66 7.79 -6.88
CA LEU A 377 -1.47 7.22 -7.95
C LEU A 377 -0.72 6.06 -8.62
N GLU A 378 -1.41 4.95 -8.81
CA GLU A 378 -0.82 3.75 -9.40
C GLU A 378 -0.61 3.92 -10.91
N GLU A 379 0.63 3.77 -11.36
CA GLU A 379 1.00 3.60 -12.76
C GLU A 379 1.21 2.11 -13.06
N ALA A 380 0.54 1.64 -14.10
CA ALA A 380 0.67 0.28 -14.61
C ALA A 380 1.60 0.23 -15.83
N SER A 381 1.82 -0.98 -16.36
CA SER A 381 2.71 -1.15 -17.52
C SER A 381 2.20 -0.33 -18.72
N PRO A 382 3.04 0.50 -19.35
CA PRO A 382 2.67 1.20 -20.58
C PRO A 382 2.25 0.27 -21.72
N ARG A 383 2.70 -1.00 -21.67
CA ARG A 383 2.40 -2.03 -22.67
C ARG A 383 0.92 -2.41 -22.76
N GLU A 384 0.12 -2.10 -21.73
CA GLU A 384 -1.34 -2.32 -21.77
C GLU A 384 -2.07 -1.30 -22.64
N LEU A 385 -1.54 -0.09 -22.72
CA LEU A 385 -2.01 0.93 -23.66
C LEU A 385 -1.42 0.69 -25.04
N TRP A 386 -0.09 0.52 -25.12
CA TRP A 386 0.61 0.31 -26.39
C TRP A 386 1.88 -0.51 -26.20
N ARG A 387 1.98 -1.65 -26.91
CA ARG A 387 3.13 -2.58 -26.80
C ARG A 387 4.40 -2.10 -27.50
N VAL A 388 4.32 -1.06 -28.32
CA VAL A 388 5.44 -0.56 -29.13
C VAL A 388 6.25 0.45 -28.33
N ASN A 389 7.57 0.26 -28.30
CA ASN A 389 8.49 1.25 -27.73
C ASN A 389 9.08 2.08 -28.88
N ILE A 390 8.77 3.38 -28.92
CA ILE A 390 9.26 4.31 -29.93
C ILE A 390 10.19 5.31 -29.24
N PRO A 391 11.44 5.50 -29.70
CA PRO A 391 12.32 6.51 -29.14
C PRO A 391 11.64 7.88 -29.07
N ARG A 392 11.78 8.57 -27.94
CA ARG A 392 11.17 9.89 -27.63
C ARG A 392 9.65 9.90 -27.39
N LEU A 393 8.96 8.76 -27.46
CA LEU A 393 7.56 8.64 -27.03
C LEU A 393 7.50 8.11 -25.60
N GLU A 394 6.90 8.88 -24.70
CA GLU A 394 6.56 8.41 -23.35
C GLU A 394 5.10 7.98 -23.31
N VAL A 395 4.85 6.77 -22.81
CA VAL A 395 3.49 6.24 -22.60
C VAL A 395 3.25 6.13 -21.10
N LYS A 396 2.29 6.89 -20.59
CA LYS A 396 1.86 6.86 -19.19
C LYS A 396 0.54 6.11 -19.06
N ASN A 397 0.47 5.17 -18.12
CA ASN A 397 -0.71 4.35 -17.90
C ASN A 397 -1.16 4.44 -16.44
N HIS A 398 -2.01 5.40 -16.12
CA HIS A 398 -2.60 5.54 -14.79
C HIS A 398 -3.86 4.69 -14.65
N TYR A 399 -3.97 3.94 -13.55
CA TYR A 399 -5.17 3.17 -13.25
C TYR A 399 -6.22 3.94 -12.48
N PHE A 400 -5.82 4.93 -11.70
CA PHE A 400 -6.71 5.66 -10.80
C PHE A 400 -6.52 7.16 -10.98
N GLU A 401 -7.57 7.91 -10.65
CA GLU A 401 -7.57 9.36 -10.66
C GLU A 401 -8.38 9.93 -9.50
N PRO A 402 -8.14 11.19 -9.11
CA PRO A 402 -8.94 11.88 -8.11
C PRO A 402 -10.24 12.42 -8.70
N ILE A 403 -11.32 12.30 -7.93
CA ILE A 403 -12.59 12.96 -8.16
C ILE A 403 -12.79 13.98 -7.03
N PRO A 404 -12.79 15.29 -7.33
CA PRO A 404 -12.89 16.30 -6.29
C PRO A 404 -14.29 16.32 -5.66
N PRO A 405 -14.40 16.61 -4.34
CA PRO A 405 -15.67 16.55 -3.61
C PRO A 405 -16.83 17.35 -4.21
N PRO A 406 -16.62 18.55 -4.81
CA PRO A 406 -17.70 19.32 -5.45
C PRO A 406 -18.41 18.62 -6.63
N LEU A 407 -17.84 17.55 -7.19
CA LEU A 407 -18.49 16.75 -8.24
C LEU A 407 -19.35 15.61 -7.67
N ILE A 408 -19.26 15.35 -6.37
CA ILE A 408 -19.88 14.19 -5.73
C ILE A 408 -21.18 14.63 -5.04
N THR A 409 -22.30 14.08 -5.49
CA THR A 409 -23.61 14.33 -4.85
C THR A 409 -23.63 13.75 -3.43
N ALA A 410 -23.19 12.51 -3.27
CA ALA A 410 -22.93 11.90 -1.97
C ALA A 410 -22.06 10.64 -2.10
N LEU A 411 -21.35 10.34 -1.01
CA LEU A 411 -20.72 9.05 -0.76
C LEU A 411 -21.72 8.13 -0.05
N ILE A 412 -21.90 6.91 -0.52
CA ILE A 412 -22.77 5.90 0.08
C ILE A 412 -21.91 4.87 0.80
N THR A 413 -22.05 4.82 2.12
CA THR A 413 -21.28 3.95 3.03
C THR A 413 -22.17 2.90 3.68
N GLU A 414 -21.58 1.98 4.45
CA GLU A 414 -22.33 1.05 5.29
C GLU A 414 -23.20 1.73 6.36
N LYS A 415 -22.84 2.98 6.71
CA LYS A 415 -23.57 3.82 7.67
C LYS A 415 -24.63 4.72 7.02
N GLY A 416 -24.79 4.64 5.69
CA GLY A 416 -25.74 5.43 4.93
C GLY A 416 -25.08 6.49 4.05
N LYS A 417 -25.90 7.44 3.61
CA LYS A 417 -25.52 8.56 2.73
C LYS A 417 -24.72 9.60 3.51
N VAL A 418 -23.58 10.00 2.97
CA VAL A 418 -22.66 10.99 3.51
C VAL A 418 -22.38 12.04 2.44
N THR A 419 -22.63 13.31 2.75
CA THR A 419 -22.28 14.42 1.87
C THR A 419 -20.78 14.74 1.94
N PRO A 420 -20.19 15.39 0.92
CA PRO A 420 -18.78 15.80 0.94
C PRO A 420 -18.34 16.51 2.24
N SER A 421 -19.16 17.43 2.78
CA SER A 421 -18.86 18.15 4.02
C SER A 421 -18.93 17.28 5.28
N GLU A 422 -19.69 16.19 5.25
CA GLU A 422 -19.73 15.19 6.32
C GLU A 422 -18.54 14.23 6.26
N VAL A 423 -18.01 13.94 5.06
CA VAL A 423 -16.83 13.07 4.89
C VAL A 423 -15.63 13.64 5.65
N SER A 424 -15.32 14.93 5.50
CA SER A 424 -14.20 15.55 6.22
C SER A 424 -14.35 15.46 7.74
N ARG A 425 -15.59 15.56 8.26
CA ARG A 425 -15.88 15.39 9.69
C ARG A 425 -15.74 13.94 10.15
N LEU A 426 -16.20 12.99 9.34
CA LEU A 426 -16.03 11.55 9.62
C LEU A 426 -14.56 11.15 9.62
N MET A 427 -13.76 11.70 8.70
CA MET A 427 -12.31 11.48 8.61
C MET A 427 -11.56 11.88 9.87
N ALA A 428 -11.95 12.98 10.52
CA ALA A 428 -11.32 13.42 11.77
C ALA A 428 -11.53 12.43 12.94
N SER A 429 -12.60 11.62 12.88
CA SER A 429 -12.92 10.59 13.88
C SER A 429 -12.47 9.19 13.49
N HIS A 430 -11.99 8.99 12.26
CA HIS A 430 -11.57 7.68 11.77
C HIS A 430 -10.14 7.40 12.24
N PRO A 431 -9.86 6.23 12.84
CA PRO A 431 -8.49 5.90 13.19
C PRO A 431 -7.64 5.86 11.90
N PRO A 432 -6.40 6.39 11.94
CA PRO A 432 -5.53 6.29 10.79
C PRO A 432 -5.29 4.82 10.44
N PRO A 433 -4.93 4.51 9.17
CA PRO A 433 -4.41 3.19 8.80
C PRO A 433 -3.31 2.77 9.77
N ILE A 434 -2.88 1.49 9.73
CA ILE A 434 -1.51 1.21 10.19
C ILE A 434 -0.59 2.11 9.37
N THR A 435 -0.13 3.18 10.00
CA THR A 435 0.88 4.05 9.45
C THR A 435 2.23 3.40 9.73
N VAL A 436 3.21 3.80 8.94
CA VAL A 436 4.61 3.36 9.05
C VAL A 436 5.27 3.77 10.38
N LEU A 437 4.52 4.40 11.30
CA LEU A 437 5.05 5.20 12.39
C LEU A 437 5.32 4.47 13.71
N GLU A 438 5.07 3.17 13.78
CA GLU A 438 5.42 2.40 14.97
C GLU A 438 6.48 1.36 14.63
N HIS A 439 7.55 1.37 15.43
CA HIS A 439 8.73 0.55 15.26
C HIS A 439 8.50 -0.86 15.83
N PRO A 440 9.14 -1.94 15.33
CA PRO A 440 9.10 -3.24 16.00
C PRO A 440 9.93 -3.31 17.29
N PHE A 441 10.73 -2.27 17.58
CA PHE A 441 11.53 -2.16 18.80
C PHE A 441 11.19 -0.92 19.63
N SER A 442 9.97 -0.37 19.50
CA SER A 442 9.47 0.62 20.46
C SER A 442 8.95 -0.11 21.70
N SER A 443 9.90 -0.62 22.49
CA SER A 443 9.71 -1.01 23.88
C SER A 443 10.57 -0.14 24.78
#